data_AF-A0A6I1GED1-F1
#
_entry.id   AF-A0A6I1GED1-F1
#
_cell.length_a   1.000
_cell.length_b   1.000
_cell.length_c   1.000
_cell.angle_alpha   90.00
_cell.angle_beta   90.00
_cell.angle_gamma   90.00
#
_symmetry.space_group_name_H-M   'P 1'
#
loop_
_entity.id
_entity.type
_entity.pdbx_description
1 polymer ?
#
loop_
_entity_poly.entity_id
_entity_poly.type
_entity_poly.pdbx_seq_one_letter_code
_entity_poly.pdbx_strand_id
1 'polypeptide(L)'
;MKATRKFVAAALAVATMIGMAGCGGGETAQEENPTSIKIWHYEEDNGAQGKAWAKAMEIFEKETGVKVEFEKKSFEQIRQNASQILNSDEAPDVMEYNKGNATAGLLASQGLLSNLNDYVSKYNWDKKVSGSLADTGKYNEQGIMGSGDWYGITNYGEDIVMYYNKDMFDKYGIAIPTTMDELEDACRSSWTPA
;
A
#
# COMPACT_ATOMS: atom_id res chain seq x y z
N MET A 1 -77.33 -21.40 -17.19
CA MET A 1 -76.91 -21.25 -18.61
C MET A 1 -76.34 -19.85 -18.82
N LYS A 2 -75.23 -19.80 -19.56
CA LYS A 2 -74.46 -18.63 -20.04
C LYS A 2 -73.51 -17.97 -19.03
N ALA A 3 -72.27 -18.44 -19.17
CA ALA A 3 -71.02 -17.91 -18.65
C ALA A 3 -70.68 -16.54 -19.24
N THR A 4 -69.92 -15.72 -18.49
CA THR A 4 -68.80 -14.97 -19.09
C THR A 4 -67.73 -14.69 -18.04
N ARG A 5 -66.55 -15.25 -18.27
CA ARG A 5 -65.28 -14.98 -17.58
C ARG A 5 -64.74 -13.61 -18.04
N LYS A 6 -64.24 -12.78 -17.13
CA LYS A 6 -63.07 -11.93 -17.38
C LYS A 6 -62.19 -11.87 -16.12
N PHE A 7 -61.09 -12.60 -16.20
CA PHE A 7 -59.91 -12.47 -15.36
C PHE A 7 -59.20 -11.15 -15.72
N VAL A 8 -58.81 -10.37 -14.73
CA VAL A 8 -57.67 -9.45 -14.83
C VAL A 8 -56.79 -9.73 -13.63
N ALA A 9 -55.57 -10.17 -13.94
CA ALA A 9 -54.60 -10.75 -13.04
C ALA A 9 -53.94 -9.69 -12.14
N ALA A 10 -53.60 -10.12 -10.93
CA ALA A 10 -52.78 -9.39 -9.98
C ALA A 10 -51.40 -9.08 -10.56
N ALA A 11 -50.94 -7.84 -10.42
CA ALA A 11 -49.56 -7.45 -10.67
C ALA A 11 -48.67 -8.02 -9.56
N LEU A 12 -47.90 -9.06 -9.87
CA LEU A 12 -46.78 -9.50 -9.04
C LEU A 12 -45.64 -8.48 -9.21
N ALA A 13 -45.38 -7.69 -8.18
CA ALA A 13 -44.11 -7.01 -8.03
C ALA A 13 -43.03 -8.05 -7.73
N VAL A 14 -42.13 -8.29 -8.69
CA VAL A 14 -40.92 -9.09 -8.45
C VAL A 14 -39.86 -8.13 -7.89
N ALA A 15 -39.83 -8.01 -6.57
CA ALA A 15 -38.70 -7.47 -5.84
C ALA A 15 -37.62 -8.56 -5.79
N THR A 16 -36.66 -8.52 -6.70
CA THR A 16 -35.50 -9.42 -6.65
C THR A 16 -34.52 -8.91 -5.60
N MET A 17 -34.81 -9.18 -4.33
CA MET A 17 -33.79 -9.19 -3.28
C MET A 17 -32.99 -10.48 -3.41
N ILE A 18 -31.81 -10.42 -4.03
CA ILE A 18 -30.79 -11.44 -3.84
C ILE A 18 -29.86 -10.92 -2.74
N GLY A 19 -30.23 -11.26 -1.50
CA GLY A 19 -29.27 -11.37 -0.42
C GLY A 19 -28.65 -12.75 -0.50
N MET A 20 -27.35 -12.82 -0.82
CA MET A 20 -26.54 -13.99 -0.52
C MET A 20 -25.65 -13.63 0.66
N ALA A 21 -26.03 -14.14 1.83
CA ALA A 21 -25.07 -14.38 2.90
C ALA A 21 -24.19 -15.57 2.46
N GLY A 22 -22.93 -15.29 2.16
CA GLY A 22 -21.89 -16.27 1.86
C GLY A 22 -20.65 -15.97 2.70
N CYS A 23 -20.17 -16.98 3.42
CA CYS A 23 -19.09 -16.93 4.39
C CYS A 23 -17.73 -16.46 3.82
N GLY A 24 -17.00 -15.67 4.62
CA GLY A 24 -15.54 -15.75 4.76
C GLY A 24 -14.68 -15.35 3.56
N GLY A 25 -14.15 -14.12 3.59
CA GLY A 25 -13.24 -13.58 2.59
C GLY A 25 -13.93 -12.48 1.80
N GLY A 26 -13.89 -11.25 2.32
CA GLY A 26 -14.50 -10.10 1.67
C GLY A 26 -13.75 -9.74 0.39
N GLU A 27 -14.16 -10.33 -0.72
CA GLU A 27 -13.89 -9.74 -2.04
C GLU A 27 -14.83 -8.55 -2.21
N THR A 28 -14.29 -7.35 -2.07
CA THR A 28 -14.95 -6.12 -2.51
C THR A 28 -15.26 -6.25 -4.00
N ALA A 29 -16.54 -6.07 -4.36
CA ALA A 29 -16.97 -6.20 -5.75
C ALA A 29 -16.24 -5.16 -6.61
N GLN A 30 -15.47 -5.61 -7.60
CA GLN A 30 -14.77 -4.76 -8.54
C GLN A 30 -15.78 -4.05 -9.46
N GLU A 31 -15.73 -2.72 -9.52
CA GLU A 31 -16.56 -1.95 -10.45
C GLU A 31 -16.14 -2.23 -11.89
N GLU A 32 -17.11 -2.57 -12.75
CA GLU A 32 -16.86 -2.69 -14.19
C GLU A 32 -16.84 -1.30 -14.84
N ASN A 33 -15.65 -0.88 -15.31
CA ASN A 33 -15.37 0.41 -15.97
C ASN A 33 -15.45 1.63 -15.04
N PRO A 34 -14.57 1.73 -14.02
CA PRO A 34 -14.52 2.89 -13.13
C PRO A 34 -14.20 4.17 -13.91
N THR A 35 -14.79 5.30 -13.48
CA THR A 35 -14.53 6.61 -14.08
C THR A 35 -13.47 7.41 -13.34
N SER A 36 -13.19 7.09 -12.08
CA SER A 36 -12.09 7.61 -11.30
C SER A 36 -11.45 6.55 -10.39
N ILE A 37 -10.26 6.86 -9.89
CA ILE A 37 -9.54 6.11 -8.87
C ILE A 37 -8.97 7.09 -7.83
N LYS A 38 -9.14 6.79 -6.55
CA LYS A 38 -8.61 7.59 -5.44
C LYS A 38 -7.23 7.08 -5.03
N ILE A 39 -6.25 7.99 -5.01
CA ILE A 39 -4.86 7.67 -4.70
C ILE A 39 -4.37 8.52 -3.53
N TRP A 40 -3.73 7.89 -2.54
CA TRP A 40 -3.05 8.57 -1.44
C TRP A 40 -1.55 8.28 -1.43
N HIS A 41 -0.73 9.32 -1.26
CA HIS A 41 0.70 9.17 -0.98
C HIS A 41 1.19 10.31 -0.06
N TYR A 42 2.36 10.13 0.53
CA TYR A 42 2.94 11.09 1.49
C TYR A 42 4.23 11.77 1.00
N GLU A 43 4.65 11.48 -0.23
CA GLU A 43 5.83 12.08 -0.84
C GLU A 43 5.73 13.60 -1.04
N GLU A 44 6.87 14.27 -0.91
CA GLU A 44 6.99 15.70 -1.19
C GLU A 44 7.05 15.99 -2.69
N ASP A 45 6.30 17.01 -3.13
CA ASP A 45 6.06 17.32 -4.54
C ASP A 45 7.34 17.62 -5.31
N ASN A 46 8.33 18.21 -4.64
CA ASN A 46 9.63 18.55 -5.23
C ASN A 46 10.65 17.40 -5.16
N GLY A 47 10.36 16.35 -4.37
CA GLY A 47 11.16 15.14 -4.23
C GLY A 47 11.14 14.27 -5.48
N ALA A 48 12.08 13.33 -5.57
CA ALA A 48 12.14 12.42 -6.72
C ALA A 48 10.89 11.53 -6.79
N GLN A 49 10.43 11.04 -5.65
CA GLN A 49 9.28 10.16 -5.51
C GLN A 49 7.96 10.89 -5.81
N GLY A 50 7.77 12.11 -5.27
CA GLY A 50 6.57 12.92 -5.59
C GLY A 50 6.46 13.23 -7.09
N LYS A 51 7.58 13.54 -7.75
CA LYS A 51 7.63 13.69 -9.22
C LYS A 51 7.31 12.40 -9.97
N ALA A 52 7.78 11.26 -9.46
CA ALA A 52 7.49 9.96 -10.06
C ALA A 52 6.00 9.60 -9.94
N TRP A 53 5.39 9.81 -8.76
CA TRP A 53 3.96 9.64 -8.54
C TRP A 53 3.13 10.54 -9.46
N ALA A 54 3.44 11.84 -9.52
CA ALA A 54 2.77 12.78 -10.40
C ALA A 54 2.82 12.32 -11.87
N LYS A 55 3.98 11.84 -12.32
CA LYS A 55 4.14 11.33 -13.68
C LYS A 55 3.38 10.03 -13.93
N ALA A 56 3.36 9.11 -12.95
CA ALA A 56 2.62 7.86 -13.04
C ALA A 56 1.10 8.11 -13.15
N MET A 57 0.57 9.05 -12.35
CA MET A 57 -0.84 9.46 -12.41
C MET A 57 -1.18 10.06 -13.79
N GLU A 58 -0.35 10.97 -14.32
CA GLU A 58 -0.53 11.54 -15.66
C GLU A 58 -0.56 10.47 -16.77
N ILE A 59 0.37 9.50 -16.71
CA ILE A 59 0.44 8.39 -17.67
C ILE A 59 -0.83 7.53 -17.57
N PHE A 60 -1.23 7.19 -16.35
CA PHE A 60 -2.42 6.36 -16.11
C PHE A 60 -3.69 7.02 -16.66
N GLU A 61 -3.94 8.30 -16.36
CA GLU A 61 -5.10 9.02 -16.90
C GLU A 61 -5.09 9.05 -18.42
N LYS A 62 -3.93 9.29 -19.03
CA LYS A 62 -3.79 9.35 -20.49
C LYS A 62 -4.03 8.01 -21.17
N GLU A 63 -3.55 6.91 -20.59
CA GLU A 63 -3.65 5.58 -21.19
C GLU A 63 -5.03 4.95 -20.99
N THR A 64 -5.68 5.23 -19.86
CA THR A 64 -6.93 4.55 -19.48
C THR A 64 -8.17 5.42 -19.66
N GLY A 65 -8.02 6.75 -19.63
CA GLY A 65 -9.14 7.71 -19.57
C GLY A 65 -9.81 7.78 -18.19
N VAL A 66 -9.36 7.00 -17.21
CA VAL A 66 -9.84 7.03 -15.81
C VAL A 66 -9.20 8.21 -15.10
N LYS A 67 -9.99 9.00 -14.37
CA LYS A 67 -9.46 10.16 -13.62
C LYS A 67 -8.77 9.73 -12.33
N VAL A 68 -7.72 10.43 -11.94
CA VAL A 68 -7.05 10.22 -10.66
C VAL A 68 -7.48 11.30 -9.66
N GLU A 69 -8.13 10.87 -8.59
CA GLU A 69 -8.45 11.68 -7.42
C GLU A 69 -7.31 11.56 -6.41
N PHE A 70 -6.30 12.43 -6.54
CA PHE A 70 -5.15 12.43 -5.65
C PHE A 70 -5.43 13.24 -4.37
N GLU A 71 -5.11 12.65 -3.21
CA GLU A 71 -5.07 13.36 -1.95
C GLU A 71 -3.73 13.11 -1.24
N LYS A 72 -2.94 14.17 -1.06
CA LYS A 72 -1.71 14.10 -0.26
C LYS A 72 -2.09 13.96 1.21
N LYS A 73 -1.61 12.90 1.85
CA LYS A 73 -1.70 12.70 3.30
C LYS A 73 -0.32 12.81 3.90
N SER A 74 -0.23 13.15 5.18
CA SER A 74 1.04 12.99 5.89
C SER A 74 1.28 11.51 6.21
N PHE A 75 2.55 11.13 6.30
CA PHE A 75 2.96 9.82 6.77
C PHE A 75 2.25 9.44 8.09
N GLU A 76 2.17 10.39 9.02
CA GLU A 76 1.58 10.16 10.34
C GLU A 76 0.06 9.98 10.28
N GLN A 77 -0.64 10.73 9.42
CA GLN A 77 -2.08 10.57 9.23
C GLN A 77 -2.43 9.18 8.71
N ILE A 78 -1.66 8.73 7.71
CA ILE A 78 -1.78 7.38 7.14
C ILE A 78 -1.45 6.34 8.22
N ARG A 79 -0.33 6.48 8.96
CA ARG A 79 0.09 5.50 9.96
C ARG A 79 -0.90 5.36 11.12
N GLN A 80 -1.37 6.46 11.70
CA GLN A 80 -2.21 6.43 12.91
C GLN A 80 -3.63 5.94 12.64
N ASN A 81 -4.18 6.23 11.46
CA ASN A 81 -5.59 6.00 11.16
C ASN A 81 -5.84 4.90 10.11
N ALA A 82 -4.78 4.27 9.57
CA ALA A 82 -4.92 3.29 8.49
C ALA A 82 -5.97 2.21 8.76
N SER A 83 -5.92 1.53 9.90
CA SER A 83 -6.91 0.47 10.19
C SER A 83 -8.33 1.01 10.24
N GLN A 84 -8.56 2.22 10.74
CA GLN A 84 -9.90 2.81 10.80
C GLN A 84 -10.38 3.22 9.40
N ILE A 85 -9.52 3.87 8.62
CA ILE A 85 -9.83 4.36 7.28
C ILE A 85 -10.07 3.20 6.32
N LEU A 86 -9.23 2.16 6.36
CA LEU A 86 -9.37 0.99 5.49
C LEU A 86 -10.61 0.14 5.83
N ASN A 87 -11.25 0.39 6.98
CA ASN A 87 -12.53 -0.19 7.35
C ASN A 87 -13.73 0.74 7.04
N SER A 88 -13.51 1.91 6.44
CA SER A 88 -14.57 2.87 6.09
C SER A 88 -14.69 3.06 4.59
N ASP A 89 -15.78 3.69 4.16
CA ASP A 89 -16.01 4.06 2.75
C ASP A 89 -15.08 5.20 2.27
N GLU A 90 -14.20 5.71 3.14
CA GLU A 90 -13.23 6.77 2.80
C GLU A 90 -11.89 6.22 2.32
N ALA A 91 -11.69 4.90 2.35
CA ALA A 91 -10.46 4.25 1.90
C ALA A 91 -10.10 4.65 0.45
N PRO A 92 -8.81 4.90 0.16
CA PRO A 92 -8.35 5.05 -1.22
C PRO A 92 -8.31 3.68 -1.91
N ASP A 93 -8.37 3.69 -3.24
CA ASP A 93 -8.18 2.48 -4.05
C ASP A 93 -6.71 2.06 -4.09
N VAL A 94 -5.80 3.05 -4.09
CA VAL A 94 -4.35 2.83 -4.02
C VAL A 94 -3.76 3.76 -2.99
N MET A 95 -2.94 3.23 -2.09
CA MET A 95 -2.19 4.04 -1.15
C MET A 95 -0.73 3.62 -1.05
N GLU A 96 0.12 4.61 -0.86
CA GLU A 96 1.46 4.40 -0.35
C GLU A 96 1.40 4.08 1.15
N TYR A 97 2.05 2.99 1.56
CA TYR A 97 2.14 2.60 2.97
C TYR A 97 3.53 2.06 3.29
N ASN A 98 3.99 2.27 4.52
CA ASN A 98 5.32 1.84 4.94
C ASN A 98 5.42 0.31 5.05
N LYS A 99 6.52 -0.25 4.55
CA LYS A 99 6.87 -1.67 4.69
C LYS A 99 7.17 -2.04 6.14
N GLY A 100 6.89 -3.30 6.50
CA GLY A 100 7.27 -3.86 7.80
C GLY A 100 6.14 -4.58 8.53
N ASN A 101 6.51 -5.44 9.48
CA ASN A 101 5.57 -6.30 10.19
C ASN A 101 4.54 -5.49 11.00
N ALA A 102 4.97 -4.38 11.61
CA ALA A 102 4.09 -3.52 12.42
C ALA A 102 3.26 -2.52 11.60
N THR A 103 3.45 -2.48 10.27
CA THR A 103 2.77 -1.56 9.35
C THR A 103 1.98 -2.34 8.32
N ALA A 104 2.43 -2.44 7.07
CA ALA A 104 1.71 -3.16 6.01
C ALA A 104 1.45 -4.63 6.40
N GLY A 105 2.37 -5.26 7.12
CA GLY A 105 2.17 -6.63 7.64
C GLY A 105 0.99 -6.73 8.60
N LEU A 106 0.83 -5.77 9.50
CA LEU A 106 -0.31 -5.73 10.41
C LEU A 106 -1.62 -5.58 9.63
N LEU A 107 -1.68 -4.67 8.66
CA LEU A 107 -2.89 -4.46 7.84
C LEU A 107 -3.23 -5.70 6.98
N ALA A 108 -2.22 -6.35 6.39
CA ALA A 108 -2.39 -7.60 5.65
C ALA A 108 -2.95 -8.71 6.56
N SER A 109 -2.39 -8.87 7.76
CA SER A 109 -2.88 -9.86 8.75
C SER A 109 -4.31 -9.59 9.23
N GLN A 110 -4.76 -8.34 9.17
CA GLN A 110 -6.13 -7.92 9.51
C GLN A 110 -7.09 -8.05 8.31
N GLY A 111 -6.61 -8.45 7.13
CA GLY A 111 -7.42 -8.54 5.92
C GLY A 111 -7.80 -7.18 5.32
N LEU A 112 -7.07 -6.12 5.66
CA LEU A 112 -7.35 -4.75 5.21
C LEU A 112 -6.63 -4.39 3.91
N LEU A 113 -5.74 -5.25 3.43
CA LEU A 113 -5.06 -5.10 2.15
C LEU A 113 -5.51 -6.20 1.20
N SER A 114 -5.75 -5.84 -0.06
CA SER A 114 -6.09 -6.80 -1.11
C SER A 114 -4.92 -7.73 -1.41
N ASN A 115 -5.20 -9.03 -1.56
CA ASN A 115 -4.24 -9.98 -2.08
C ASN A 115 -4.00 -9.69 -3.57
N LEU A 116 -2.74 -9.56 -3.97
CA LEU A 116 -2.34 -9.16 -5.32
C LEU A 116 -1.76 -10.31 -6.16
N ASN A 117 -1.76 -11.55 -5.67
CA ASN A 117 -1.09 -12.68 -6.33
C ASN A 117 -1.54 -12.89 -7.79
N ASP A 118 -2.85 -12.79 -8.04
CA ASP A 118 -3.41 -12.95 -9.38
C ASP A 118 -2.93 -11.86 -10.33
N TYR A 119 -2.87 -10.61 -9.85
CA TYR A 119 -2.37 -9.47 -10.62
C TYR A 119 -0.87 -9.55 -10.86
N VAL A 120 -0.10 -9.95 -9.85
CA VAL A 120 1.35 -10.19 -9.95
C VAL A 120 1.63 -11.22 -11.04
N SER A 121 0.90 -12.34 -11.02
CA SER A 121 1.02 -13.40 -12.01
C SER A 121 0.62 -12.93 -13.41
N LYS A 122 -0.53 -12.26 -13.52
CA LYS A 122 -1.07 -11.74 -14.79
C LYS A 122 -0.13 -10.74 -15.46
N TYR A 123 0.44 -9.82 -14.68
CA TYR A 123 1.28 -8.74 -15.20
C TYR A 123 2.79 -9.00 -15.08
N ASN A 124 3.18 -10.18 -14.58
CA ASN A 124 4.57 -10.58 -14.37
C ASN A 124 5.35 -9.56 -13.53
N TRP A 125 4.75 -9.05 -12.45
CA TRP A 125 5.38 -8.04 -11.60
C TRP A 125 6.54 -8.61 -10.80
N ASP A 126 6.49 -9.88 -10.43
CA ASP A 126 7.54 -10.65 -9.76
C ASP A 126 8.84 -10.75 -10.59
N LYS A 127 8.74 -10.65 -11.92
CA LYS A 127 9.91 -10.60 -12.82
C LYS A 127 10.55 -9.22 -12.88
N LYS A 128 9.84 -8.16 -12.49
CA LYS A 128 10.31 -6.77 -12.49
C LYS A 128 10.78 -6.32 -11.11
N VAL A 129 10.05 -6.72 -10.07
CA VAL A 129 10.33 -6.46 -8.65
C VAL A 129 10.65 -7.80 -8.01
N SER A 130 11.94 -8.06 -7.81
CA SER A 130 12.46 -9.37 -7.38
C SER A 130 13.43 -9.25 -6.21
N GLY A 131 13.78 -10.37 -5.58
CA GLY A 131 14.72 -10.41 -4.46
C GLY A 131 14.23 -9.62 -3.25
N SER A 132 15.13 -8.92 -2.57
CA SER A 132 14.79 -8.15 -1.37
C SER A 132 13.74 -7.05 -1.61
N LEU A 133 13.62 -6.55 -2.83
CA LEU A 133 12.56 -5.61 -3.19
C LEU A 133 11.17 -6.27 -3.26
N ALA A 134 11.11 -7.56 -3.63
CA ALA A 134 9.85 -8.30 -3.59
C ALA A 134 9.40 -8.55 -2.14
N ASP A 135 10.36 -8.85 -1.26
CA ASP A 135 10.08 -9.21 0.13
C ASP A 135 9.30 -8.12 0.87
N THR A 136 9.54 -6.85 0.55
CA THR A 136 8.85 -5.72 1.20
C THR A 136 7.38 -5.56 0.82
N GLY A 137 6.93 -6.23 -0.25
CA GLY A 137 5.54 -6.29 -0.67
C GLY A 137 4.79 -7.56 -0.23
N LYS A 138 5.48 -8.50 0.43
CA LYS A 138 4.94 -9.83 0.74
C LYS A 138 4.73 -10.05 2.22
N TYR A 139 3.57 -10.58 2.60
CA TYR A 139 3.22 -10.91 3.98
C TYR A 139 2.47 -12.24 4.09
N ASN A 140 2.72 -13.01 5.15
CA ASN A 140 1.89 -14.17 5.49
C ASN A 140 0.72 -13.78 6.40
N GLU A 141 -0.08 -14.76 6.82
CA GLU A 141 -1.23 -14.56 7.72
C GLU A 141 -0.87 -13.90 9.06
N GLN A 142 0.39 -14.01 9.51
CA GLN A 142 0.89 -13.36 10.73
C GLN A 142 1.50 -11.97 10.47
N GLY A 143 1.42 -11.47 9.24
CA GLY A 143 1.99 -10.16 8.85
C GLY A 143 3.51 -10.15 8.77
N ILE A 144 4.16 -11.30 8.61
CA ILE A 144 5.63 -11.38 8.52
C ILE A 144 6.09 -10.96 7.13
N MET A 145 6.85 -9.87 7.05
CA MET A 145 7.41 -9.35 5.81
C MET A 145 8.34 -10.37 5.14
N GLY A 146 8.33 -10.43 3.81
CA GLY A 146 9.14 -11.36 3.01
C GLY A 146 8.58 -12.78 2.94
N SER A 147 7.37 -13.00 3.45
CA SER A 147 6.73 -14.32 3.47
C SER A 147 5.35 -14.26 2.84
N GLY A 148 4.78 -15.40 2.47
CA GLY A 148 3.41 -15.48 1.97
C GLY A 148 3.15 -14.71 0.67
N ASP A 149 2.02 -14.03 0.65
CA ASP A 149 1.37 -13.48 -0.53
C ASP A 149 1.71 -12.00 -0.75
N TRP A 150 1.48 -11.51 -1.96
CA TRP A 150 1.67 -10.11 -2.30
C TRP A 150 0.50 -9.25 -1.81
N TYR A 151 0.82 -8.19 -1.07
CA TYR A 151 -0.14 -7.18 -0.62
C TYR A 151 0.27 -5.75 -0.99
N GLY A 152 1.41 -5.59 -1.68
CA GLY A 152 1.87 -4.32 -2.22
C GLY A 152 2.97 -4.52 -3.25
N ILE A 153 3.23 -3.50 -4.07
CA ILE A 153 4.32 -3.50 -5.05
C ILE A 153 5.31 -2.41 -4.70
N THR A 154 6.55 -2.81 -4.49
CA THR A 154 7.65 -1.90 -4.14
C THR A 154 7.93 -0.93 -5.28
N ASN A 155 7.78 0.36 -5.00
CA ASN A 155 7.91 1.45 -5.98
C ASN A 155 9.33 2.04 -6.04
N TYR A 156 10.12 1.92 -4.97
CA TYR A 156 11.55 2.29 -4.96
C TYR A 156 12.34 1.43 -3.97
N GLY A 157 13.65 1.34 -4.20
CA GLY A 157 14.61 0.75 -3.25
C GLY A 157 15.21 1.84 -2.36
N GLU A 158 15.47 1.49 -1.10
CA GLU A 158 16.15 2.34 -0.15
C GLU A 158 17.46 1.70 0.29
N ASP A 159 18.56 2.44 0.15
CA ASP A 159 19.83 2.07 0.75
C ASP A 159 20.05 2.91 2.01
N ILE A 160 20.21 2.24 3.15
CA ILE A 160 20.56 2.90 4.40
C ILE A 160 22.06 3.15 4.40
N VAL A 161 22.44 4.43 4.44
CA VAL A 161 23.84 4.86 4.53
C VAL A 161 24.04 5.73 5.77
N MET A 162 25.20 5.59 6.40
CA MET A 162 25.60 6.44 7.51
C MET A 162 26.43 7.62 6.98
N TYR A 163 25.99 8.83 7.28
CA TYR A 163 26.76 10.04 7.02
C TYR A 163 27.54 10.42 8.28
N TYR A 164 28.77 10.92 8.09
CA TYR A 164 29.60 11.44 9.17
C TYR A 164 30.30 12.73 8.74
N ASN A 165 30.68 13.56 9.72
CA ASN A 165 31.44 14.78 9.49
C ASN A 165 32.94 14.46 9.52
N LYS A 166 33.61 14.59 8.36
CA LYS A 166 35.03 14.26 8.19
C LYS A 166 35.93 15.12 9.09
N ASP A 167 35.69 16.43 9.13
CA ASP A 167 36.50 17.37 9.94
C ASP A 167 36.42 17.04 11.43
N MET A 168 35.27 16.59 11.91
CA MET A 168 35.11 16.14 13.29
C MET A 168 35.87 14.85 13.54
N PHE A 169 35.78 13.87 12.65
CA PHE A 169 36.52 12.62 12.78
C PHE A 169 38.04 12.88 12.82
N ASP A 170 38.54 13.73 11.94
CA ASP A 170 39.96 14.12 11.90
C ASP A 170 40.37 14.88 13.16
N LYS A 171 39.56 15.84 13.63
CA LYS A 171 39.83 16.64 14.83
C LYS A 171 39.96 15.79 16.09
N TYR A 172 39.13 14.75 16.21
CA TYR A 172 39.11 13.87 17.38
C TYR A 172 39.90 12.56 17.17
N GLY A 173 40.56 12.39 16.02
CA GLY A 173 41.36 11.20 15.71
C GLY A 173 40.54 9.91 15.62
N ILE A 174 39.28 10.02 15.20
CA ILE A 174 38.33 8.89 15.10
C ILE A 174 38.50 8.21 13.74
N ALA A 175 38.82 6.92 13.74
CA ALA A 175 38.86 6.11 12.51
C ALA A 175 37.44 5.87 11.97
N ILE A 176 37.31 5.68 10.65
CA ILE A 176 36.01 5.34 10.04
C ILE A 176 35.62 3.93 10.48
N PRO A 177 34.48 3.73 11.18
CA PRO A 177 34.08 2.43 11.63
C PRO A 177 33.58 1.57 10.47
N THR A 178 34.05 0.32 10.44
CA THR A 178 33.65 -0.73 9.49
C THR A 178 32.87 -1.86 10.17
N THR A 179 32.85 -1.87 11.50
CA THR A 179 32.08 -2.80 12.34
C THR A 179 31.21 -2.05 13.34
N MET A 180 30.25 -2.76 13.94
CA MET A 180 29.41 -2.15 14.98
C MET A 180 30.18 -1.79 16.24
N ASP A 181 31.13 -2.63 16.67
CA ASP A 181 31.96 -2.35 17.85
C ASP A 181 32.79 -1.08 17.64
N GLU A 182 33.38 -0.91 16.45
CA GLU A 182 34.11 0.31 16.08
C GLU A 182 33.20 1.55 16.04
N LEU A 183 31.95 1.40 15.57
CA LEU A 183 30.99 2.50 15.55
C LEU A 183 30.60 2.91 16.97
N GLU A 184 30.39 1.96 17.87
CA GLU A 184 30.13 2.25 19.27
C GLU A 184 31.32 2.96 19.95
N ASP A 185 32.55 2.53 19.68
CA ASP A 185 33.77 3.19 20.17
C ASP A 185 33.89 4.62 19.65
N ALA A 186 33.62 4.84 18.36
CA ALA A 186 33.56 6.18 17.78
C ALA A 186 32.54 7.07 18.51
N CYS A 187 31.35 6.54 18.81
CA CYS A 187 30.32 7.27 19.55
C CYS A 187 30.76 7.62 20.98
N ARG A 188 31.39 6.68 21.70
CA ARG A 188 31.92 6.90 23.06
C ARG A 188 33.01 7.97 23.08
N SER A 189 33.94 7.94 22.12
CA SER A 189 35.06 8.87 22.05
C SER A 189 34.64 10.32 21.82
N SER A 190 33.55 10.54 21.07
CA SER A 190 33.01 11.88 20.78
C SER A 190 32.39 12.59 21.99
N TRP A 191 32.20 11.88 23.11
CA TRP A 191 31.51 12.35 24.32
C TRP A 191 32.45 12.67 25.49
N THR A 192 33.75 12.78 25.26
CA THR A 192 34.70 13.26 26.28
C THR A 192 35.03 14.72 25.99
N PRO A 193 34.44 15.70 26.71
CA PRO A 193 34.86 17.08 26.59
C PRO A 193 36.33 17.18 26.97
N ALA A 194 37.11 17.92 26.16
CA ALA A 194 38.46 18.31 26.53
C ALA A 194 38.46 19.23 27.76
#